data_AF-A0A2M4CN53-F1
#
_entry.id   AF-A0A2M4CN53-F1
#
_cell.length_a   1.000
_cell.length_b   1.000
_cell.length_c   1.000
_cell.angle_alpha   90.00
_cell.angle_beta   90.00
_cell.angle_gamma   90.00
#
_symmetry.space_group_name_H-M   'P 1'
#
loop_
_entity.id
_entity.type
_entity.pdbx_description
1 polymer ?
#
loop_
_entity_poly.entity_id
_entity_poly.type
_entity_poly.pdbx_seq_one_letter_code
_entity_poly.pdbx_strand_id
1 'polypeptide(L)'
;KSRCVCCVCRGLVPLEMNTNDQNALVARSRCFLQLGEPGKALQDAETALVLDKNNIRAIYQKAEALYYLGQFEHSLMFFHRGLRLRPELASFRLGVQKTQEAIENTIGNNTKNQPQKKPVKVEKPKSAKRTQLSRQELEKRASRRLLGDLYIDKEYLENLLKHPDLRKADTNTECISDLAKDAINFLNNRQEFWRQQKPCTSLNAKKINAGNGMLPRWL
;
A
#
# COMPACT_ATOMS: atom_id res chain seq x y z
N LYS A 1 29.43 -9.40 -8.82
CA LYS A 1 28.27 -10.12 -8.26
C LYS A 1 27.32 -9.10 -7.63
N SER A 2 26.43 -8.55 -8.45
CA SER A 2 25.45 -7.51 -8.17
C SER A 2 24.40 -8.05 -7.19
N ARG A 3 24.53 -7.70 -5.91
CA ARG A 3 23.53 -8.04 -4.89
C ARG A 3 22.53 -6.88 -4.83
N CYS A 4 21.43 -7.00 -5.58
CA CYS A 4 20.25 -6.15 -5.43
C CYS A 4 19.59 -6.46 -4.08
N VAL A 5 20.05 -5.82 -3.03
CA VAL A 5 19.47 -5.95 -1.70
C VAL A 5 18.40 -4.87 -1.53
N CYS A 6 17.24 -5.11 -2.15
CA CYS A 6 15.98 -4.55 -1.67
C CYS A 6 15.57 -5.36 -0.41
N CYS A 7 16.39 -5.26 0.65
CA CYS A 7 15.98 -5.75 1.95
C CYS A 7 15.47 -4.56 2.75
N VAL A 8 14.14 -4.55 2.87
CA VAL A 8 13.42 -4.04 4.02
C VAL A 8 13.35 -2.52 4.08
N CYS A 9 12.13 -2.01 4.18
CA CYS A 9 11.75 -0.65 4.54
C CYS A 9 12.30 -0.22 5.93
N ARG A 10 13.62 -0.27 6.16
CA ARG A 10 14.29 0.28 7.35
C ARG A 10 15.24 1.38 6.88
N GLY A 11 14.76 2.62 6.98
CA GLY A 11 15.60 3.81 6.87
C GLY A 11 15.66 4.42 5.47
N LEU A 12 14.74 5.37 5.23
CA LEU A 12 14.92 6.75 4.77
C LEU A 12 16.14 7.18 3.93
N VAL A 13 16.85 6.29 3.25
CA VAL A 13 17.91 6.70 2.33
C VAL A 13 17.52 6.26 0.92
N PRO A 14 17.21 7.20 0.02
CA PRO A 14 17.26 6.94 -1.41
C PRO A 14 18.73 6.70 -1.73
N LEU A 15 19.17 5.45 -1.59
CA LEU A 15 20.43 5.01 -2.18
C LEU A 15 20.34 5.43 -3.65
N GLU A 16 21.26 6.29 -4.07
CA GLU A 16 21.49 6.66 -5.46
C GLU A 16 21.92 5.40 -6.21
N MET A 17 20.94 4.54 -6.47
CA MET A 17 21.09 3.41 -7.35
C MET A 17 21.37 3.99 -8.73
N ASN A 18 22.39 3.45 -9.40
CA ASN A 18 22.72 3.78 -10.79
C ASN A 18 21.43 4.01 -11.60
N THR A 19 21.26 5.23 -12.07
CA THR A 19 20.04 5.71 -12.75
C THR A 19 19.76 4.96 -14.06
N ASN A 20 20.73 4.20 -14.57
CA ASN A 20 20.65 3.45 -15.82
C ASN A 20 20.38 1.95 -15.65
N ASP A 21 20.34 1.41 -14.44
CA ASP A 21 20.06 -0.02 -14.23
C ASP A 21 18.56 -0.28 -14.14
N GLN A 22 17.99 -0.94 -15.15
CA GLN A 22 16.56 -1.22 -15.21
C GLN A 22 16.03 -1.99 -13.99
N ASN A 23 16.80 -2.97 -13.51
CA ASN A 23 16.43 -3.73 -12.32
C ASN A 23 16.41 -2.86 -11.05
N ALA A 24 17.26 -1.83 -11.00
CA ALA A 24 17.28 -0.89 -9.89
C ALA A 24 16.05 0.03 -9.91
N LEU A 25 15.68 0.54 -11.09
CA LEU A 25 14.45 1.34 -11.28
C LEU A 25 13.19 0.54 -10.88
N VAL A 26 13.11 -0.73 -11.27
CA VAL A 26 12.00 -1.63 -10.88
C VAL A 26 11.97 -1.84 -9.36
N ALA A 27 13.12 -2.04 -8.73
CA ALA A 27 13.20 -2.20 -7.27
C ALA A 27 12.79 -0.91 -6.54
N ARG A 28 13.22 0.26 -7.06
CA ARG A 28 12.87 1.57 -6.51
C ARG A 28 11.38 1.89 -6.65
N SER A 29 10.79 1.60 -7.82
CA SER A 29 9.35 1.67 -8.06
C SER A 29 8.55 0.87 -7.03
N ARG A 30 8.97 -0.39 -6.78
CA ARG A 30 8.35 -1.23 -5.75
C ARG A 30 8.47 -0.64 -4.34
N CYS A 31 9.61 -0.05 -4.01
CA CYS A 31 9.78 0.65 -2.73
C CYS A 31 8.81 1.84 -2.62
N PHE A 32 8.68 2.66 -3.65
CA PHE A 32 7.74 3.78 -3.66
C PHE A 32 6.27 3.34 -3.51
N LEU A 33 5.88 2.21 -4.10
CA LEU A 33 4.57 1.61 -3.84
C LEU A 33 4.37 1.24 -2.36
N GLN A 34 5.39 0.66 -1.73
CA GLN A 34 5.35 0.31 -0.30
C GLN A 34 5.38 1.54 0.62
N LEU A 35 5.92 2.66 0.15
CA LEU A 35 5.91 3.95 0.84
C LEU A 35 4.57 4.69 0.66
N GLY A 36 3.68 4.22 -0.23
CA GLY A 36 2.40 4.87 -0.51
C GLY A 36 2.51 6.03 -1.49
N GLU A 37 3.60 6.10 -2.27
CA GLU A 37 3.83 7.14 -3.29
C GLU A 37 3.74 6.54 -4.71
N PRO A 38 2.53 6.21 -5.21
CA PRO A 38 2.39 5.52 -6.49
C PRO A 38 2.73 6.40 -7.70
N GLY A 39 2.70 7.72 -7.57
CA GLY A 39 3.09 8.66 -8.63
C GLY A 39 4.58 8.56 -8.99
N LYS A 40 5.48 8.55 -7.99
CA LYS A 40 6.92 8.37 -8.22
C LYS A 40 7.23 6.94 -8.70
N ALA A 41 6.50 5.95 -8.18
CA ALA A 41 6.62 4.57 -8.64
C ALA A 41 6.31 4.42 -10.13
N LEU A 42 5.30 5.15 -10.63
CA LEU A 42 4.93 5.15 -12.04
C LEU A 42 6.05 5.70 -12.92
N GLN A 43 6.63 6.84 -12.54
CA GLN A 43 7.75 7.48 -13.27
C GLN A 43 8.95 6.52 -13.39
N ASP A 44 9.29 5.82 -12.30
CA ASP A 44 10.36 4.81 -12.29
C ASP A 44 10.04 3.60 -13.19
N ALA A 45 8.79 3.15 -13.19
CA ALA A 45 8.38 2.06 -14.06
C ALA A 45 8.40 2.48 -15.54
N GLU A 46 8.08 3.74 -15.85
CA GLU A 46 8.12 4.28 -17.21
C GLU A 46 9.54 4.44 -17.73
N THR A 47 10.43 5.02 -16.93
CA THR A 47 11.86 5.11 -17.28
C THR A 47 12.47 3.72 -17.50
N ALA A 48 12.11 2.72 -16.67
CA ALA A 48 12.53 1.34 -16.87
C ALA A 48 12.01 0.75 -18.21
N LEU A 49 10.81 1.12 -18.65
CA LEU A 49 10.24 0.66 -19.93
C LEU A 49 10.80 1.40 -21.16
N VAL A 50 11.30 2.63 -20.98
CA VAL A 50 12.01 3.35 -22.04
C VAL A 50 13.33 2.63 -22.36
N LEU A 51 14.03 2.14 -21.33
CA LEU A 51 15.28 1.37 -21.49
C LEU A 51 15.03 0.00 -22.14
N ASP A 52 14.07 -0.77 -21.61
CA ASP A 52 13.62 -2.01 -22.26
C ASP A 52 12.10 -2.14 -22.20
N LYS A 53 11.50 -2.06 -23.38
CA LYS A 53 10.06 -2.06 -23.63
C LYS A 53 9.39 -3.40 -23.30
N ASN A 54 10.17 -4.48 -23.22
CA ASN A 54 9.67 -5.85 -23.05
C ASN A 54 9.97 -6.43 -21.66
N ASN A 55 10.51 -5.64 -20.73
CA ASN A 55 10.74 -6.12 -19.38
C ASN A 55 9.42 -6.33 -18.63
N ILE A 56 9.13 -7.61 -18.39
CA ILE A 56 7.94 -8.09 -17.70
C ILE A 56 7.80 -7.50 -16.30
N ARG A 57 8.91 -7.33 -15.56
CA ARG A 57 8.88 -6.76 -14.19
C ARG A 57 8.51 -5.28 -14.21
N ALA A 58 9.01 -4.51 -15.17
CA ALA A 58 8.69 -3.11 -15.33
C ALA A 58 7.22 -2.91 -15.76
N ILE A 59 6.71 -3.76 -16.66
CA ILE A 59 5.27 -3.77 -17.04
C ILE A 59 4.39 -4.05 -15.82
N TYR A 60 4.78 -5.03 -15.00
CA TYR A 60 4.04 -5.36 -13.78
C TYR A 60 4.03 -4.19 -12.78
N GLN A 61 5.18 -3.58 -12.50
CA GLN A 61 5.26 -2.43 -11.58
C GLN A 61 4.46 -1.23 -12.11
N LYS A 62 4.45 -0.98 -13.43
CA LYS A 62 3.62 0.07 -14.04
C LYS A 62 2.13 -0.22 -13.84
N ALA A 63 1.68 -1.44 -14.09
CA ALA A 63 0.29 -1.83 -13.90
C ALA A 63 -0.15 -1.68 -12.44
N GLU A 64 0.71 -2.07 -11.50
CA GLU A 64 0.48 -1.94 -10.07
C GLU A 64 0.42 -0.47 -9.61
N ALA A 65 1.33 0.39 -10.10
CA ALA A 65 1.30 1.83 -9.82
C ALA A 65 0.01 2.50 -10.33
N LEU A 66 -0.42 2.16 -11.55
CA LEU A 66 -1.67 2.67 -12.13
C LEU A 66 -2.91 2.20 -11.35
N TYR A 67 -2.88 0.98 -10.80
CA TYR A 67 -3.94 0.47 -9.92
C TYR A 67 -4.07 1.33 -8.67
N TYR A 68 -2.95 1.65 -8.02
CA TYR A 68 -2.94 2.50 -6.81
C TYR A 68 -3.28 3.98 -7.10
N LEU A 69 -3.05 4.45 -8.32
CA LEU A 69 -3.52 5.77 -8.77
C LEU A 69 -5.03 5.79 -9.11
N GLY A 70 -5.71 4.64 -9.10
CA GLY A 70 -7.13 4.53 -9.45
C GLY A 70 -7.42 4.50 -10.94
N GLN A 71 -6.38 4.44 -11.80
CA GLN A 71 -6.52 4.34 -13.25
C GLN A 71 -6.69 2.87 -13.67
N PHE A 72 -7.83 2.28 -13.30
CA PHE A 72 -8.05 0.84 -13.41
C PHE A 72 -8.05 0.32 -14.86
N GLU A 73 -8.57 1.09 -15.82
CA GLU A 73 -8.59 0.72 -17.25
C GLU A 73 -7.16 0.56 -17.81
N HIS A 74 -6.31 1.55 -17.54
CA HIS A 74 -4.91 1.52 -17.97
C HIS A 74 -4.15 0.40 -17.26
N SER A 75 -4.39 0.22 -15.95
CA SER A 75 -3.81 -0.89 -15.18
C SER A 75 -4.16 -2.26 -15.78
N LEU A 76 -5.45 -2.48 -16.10
CA LEU A 76 -5.95 -3.71 -16.72
C LEU A 76 -5.31 -3.96 -18.09
N MET A 77 -5.19 -2.93 -18.92
CA MET A 77 -4.51 -3.01 -20.22
C MET A 77 -3.06 -3.50 -20.07
N PHE A 78 -2.28 -2.92 -19.14
CA PHE A 78 -0.90 -3.33 -18.91
C PHE A 78 -0.79 -4.75 -18.31
N PHE A 79 -1.72 -5.16 -17.45
CA PHE A 79 -1.75 -6.54 -16.97
C PHE A 79 -2.00 -7.54 -18.11
N HIS A 80 -2.93 -7.24 -19.03
CA HIS A 80 -3.13 -8.07 -20.23
C HIS A 80 -1.92 -8.08 -21.17
N ARG A 81 -1.24 -6.94 -21.34
CA ARG A 81 0.03 -6.89 -22.11
C ARG A 81 1.09 -7.80 -21.50
N GLY A 82 1.22 -7.82 -20.17
CA GLY A 82 2.12 -8.73 -19.47
C GLY A 82 1.76 -10.20 -19.66
N LEU A 83 0.46 -10.54 -19.61
CA LEU A 83 -0.02 -11.91 -19.88
C LEU A 83 0.31 -12.38 -21.30
N ARG A 84 0.24 -11.49 -22.30
CA ARG A 84 0.63 -11.84 -23.69
C ARG A 84 2.11 -12.18 -23.80
N LEU A 85 2.96 -11.54 -23.00
CA LEU A 85 4.41 -11.82 -22.97
C LEU A 85 4.73 -13.08 -22.15
N ARG A 86 4.08 -13.29 -21.01
CA ARG A 86 4.26 -14.45 -20.12
C ARG A 86 2.93 -14.90 -19.50
N PRO A 87 2.22 -15.84 -20.13
CA PRO A 87 0.91 -16.29 -19.65
C PRO A 87 0.97 -17.16 -18.38
N GLU A 88 2.13 -17.76 -18.09
CA GLU A 88 2.33 -18.64 -16.93
C GLU A 88 2.43 -17.88 -15.60
N LEU A 89 2.73 -16.57 -15.64
CA LEU A 89 2.96 -15.81 -14.41
C LEU A 89 1.64 -15.46 -13.72
N ALA A 90 1.33 -16.18 -12.64
CA ALA A 90 0.10 -16.02 -11.85
C ALA A 90 -0.12 -14.59 -11.34
N SER A 91 0.95 -13.82 -11.10
CA SER A 91 0.89 -12.43 -10.63
C SER A 91 0.07 -11.53 -11.56
N PHE A 92 0.20 -11.70 -12.88
CA PHE A 92 -0.59 -10.90 -13.83
C PHE A 92 -2.06 -11.31 -13.82
N ARG A 93 -2.37 -12.61 -13.71
CA ARG A 93 -3.75 -13.11 -13.64
C ARG A 93 -4.46 -12.58 -12.40
N LEU A 94 -3.78 -12.59 -11.27
CA LEU A 94 -4.25 -11.98 -10.03
C LEU A 94 -4.46 -10.47 -10.20
N GLY A 95 -3.53 -9.78 -10.87
CA GLY A 95 -3.64 -8.36 -11.20
C GLY A 95 -4.90 -8.04 -12.00
N VAL A 96 -5.16 -8.80 -13.08
CA VAL A 96 -6.37 -8.69 -13.92
C VAL A 96 -7.63 -8.86 -13.09
N GLN A 97 -7.71 -9.91 -12.28
CA GLN A 97 -8.87 -10.16 -11.42
C GLN A 97 -9.12 -8.99 -10.47
N LYS A 98 -8.07 -8.52 -9.78
CA LYS A 98 -8.16 -7.38 -8.86
C LYS A 98 -8.60 -6.10 -9.55
N THR A 99 -8.08 -5.79 -10.73
CA THR A 99 -8.50 -4.61 -11.50
C THR A 99 -9.93 -4.73 -11.97
N GLN A 100 -10.35 -5.91 -12.43
CA GLN A 100 -11.71 -6.12 -12.88
C GLN A 100 -12.71 -5.97 -11.74
N GLU A 101 -12.43 -6.58 -10.59
CA GLU A 101 -13.24 -6.40 -9.38
C GLU A 101 -13.27 -4.92 -8.95
N ALA A 102 -12.15 -4.20 -9.03
CA ALA A 102 -12.12 -2.76 -8.72
C ALA A 102 -12.99 -1.95 -9.69
N ILE A 103 -12.97 -2.25 -10.99
CA ILE A 103 -13.82 -1.61 -12.01
C ILE A 103 -15.30 -1.95 -11.77
N GLU A 104 -15.62 -3.20 -11.48
CA GLU A 104 -17.00 -3.62 -11.19
C GLU A 104 -17.53 -2.93 -9.92
N ASN A 105 -16.68 -2.76 -8.90
CA ASN A 105 -17.02 -2.05 -7.67
C ASN A 105 -17.20 -0.54 -7.90
N THR A 106 -16.43 0.10 -8.79
CA THR A 106 -16.60 1.52 -9.11
C THR A 106 -17.80 1.78 -10.01
N ILE A 107 -18.11 0.87 -10.93
CA ILE A 107 -19.26 0.94 -11.84
C ILE A 107 -20.57 0.54 -11.15
N GLY A 108 -20.50 -0.25 -10.07
CA GLY A 108 -21.59 -0.98 -9.41
C GLY A 108 -22.88 -0.22 -9.10
N ASN A 109 -23.67 0.11 -10.13
CA ASN A 109 -25.07 0.51 -10.08
C ASN A 109 -25.83 0.52 -11.43
N ASN A 110 -25.35 -0.12 -12.52
CA ASN A 110 -26.12 -0.12 -13.79
C ASN A 110 -26.28 -1.43 -14.57
N THR A 111 -25.79 -2.58 -14.07
CA THR A 111 -25.97 -3.88 -14.74
C THR A 111 -26.54 -4.93 -13.80
N LYS A 112 -27.83 -4.78 -13.46
CA LYS A 112 -28.60 -5.90 -12.89
C LYS A 112 -28.70 -7.02 -13.95
N ASN A 113 -27.96 -8.11 -13.76
CA ASN A 113 -28.43 -9.50 -13.89
C ASN A 113 -27.27 -10.50 -13.86
N GLN A 114 -26.70 -10.73 -12.67
CA GLN A 114 -26.20 -12.06 -12.32
C GLN A 114 -26.67 -12.43 -10.91
N PRO A 115 -27.09 -13.68 -10.67
CA PRO A 115 -27.76 -14.07 -9.44
C PRO A 115 -26.80 -13.96 -8.26
N GLN A 116 -27.13 -13.03 -7.37
CA GLN A 116 -26.53 -12.88 -6.06
C GLN A 116 -26.63 -14.22 -5.32
N LYS A 117 -25.50 -14.89 -5.08
CA LYS A 117 -25.43 -15.84 -3.96
C LYS A 117 -25.59 -15.02 -2.69
N LYS A 118 -26.84 -14.92 -2.23
CA LYS A 118 -27.21 -14.32 -0.95
C LYS A 118 -26.28 -14.90 0.13
N PRO A 119 -25.59 -14.08 0.93
CA PRO A 119 -24.90 -14.61 2.10
C PRO A 119 -25.97 -15.22 3.02
N VAL A 120 -25.78 -16.50 3.35
CA VAL A 120 -26.60 -17.24 4.31
C VAL A 120 -26.68 -16.43 5.60
N LYS A 121 -27.91 -16.13 6.03
CA LYS A 121 -28.18 -15.52 7.34
C LYS A 121 -27.72 -16.51 8.41
N VAL A 122 -26.54 -16.29 8.97
CA VAL A 122 -26.13 -16.94 10.22
C VAL A 122 -26.63 -16.05 11.36
N GLU A 123 -27.68 -16.51 12.03
CA GLU A 123 -28.17 -15.94 13.28
C GLU A 123 -27.05 -15.95 14.31
N LYS A 124 -26.73 -14.78 14.88
CA LYS A 124 -25.80 -14.68 16.02
C LYS A 124 -26.58 -14.78 17.33
N PRO A 125 -26.07 -15.50 18.33
CA PRO A 125 -26.74 -15.64 19.62
C PRO A 125 -26.67 -14.33 20.42
N LYS A 126 -27.66 -14.17 21.31
CA LYS A 126 -27.81 -13.04 22.23
C LYS A 126 -26.72 -13.06 23.32
N SER A 127 -26.42 -11.84 23.81
CA SER A 127 -25.73 -11.45 25.06
C SER A 127 -24.23 -11.10 25.00
N ALA A 128 -23.95 -9.80 25.14
CA ALA A 128 -23.09 -9.19 26.17
C ALA A 128 -23.05 -7.67 25.91
N LYS A 129 -23.31 -6.86 26.95
CA LYS A 129 -23.32 -5.38 26.87
C LYS A 129 -22.00 -4.87 26.30
N ARG A 130 -22.02 -4.42 25.04
CA ARG A 130 -20.86 -3.85 24.35
C ARG A 130 -20.86 -2.34 24.61
N THR A 131 -19.91 -1.86 25.42
CA THR A 131 -19.67 -0.43 25.63
C THR A 131 -19.46 0.24 24.27
N GLN A 132 -20.28 1.23 23.95
CA GLN A 132 -20.26 1.90 22.66
C GLN A 132 -19.07 2.85 22.63
N LEU A 133 -17.94 2.36 22.12
CA LEU A 133 -16.70 3.13 21.99
C LEU A 133 -16.95 4.35 21.10
N SER A 134 -16.35 5.49 21.46
CA SER A 134 -16.40 6.70 20.67
C SER A 134 -15.87 6.45 19.25
N ARG A 135 -16.36 7.19 18.26
CA ARG A 135 -15.86 7.13 16.88
C ARG A 135 -14.34 7.33 16.81
N GLN A 136 -13.82 8.20 17.68
CA GLN A 136 -12.38 8.46 17.81
C GLN A 136 -11.60 7.25 18.36
N GLU A 137 -12.13 6.54 19.36
CA GLU A 137 -11.50 5.30 19.86
C GLU A 137 -11.42 4.21 18.78
N LEU A 138 -12.47 4.08 17.99
CA LEU A 138 -12.54 3.08 16.92
C LEU A 138 -11.49 3.37 15.84
N GLU A 139 -11.31 4.64 15.50
CA GLU A 139 -10.31 5.08 14.54
C GLU A 139 -8.88 4.92 15.08
N LYS A 140 -8.64 5.20 16.36
CA LYS A 140 -7.35 4.91 17.04
C LYS A 140 -7.04 3.42 17.05
N ARG A 141 -8.03 2.56 17.30
CA ARG A 141 -7.84 1.10 17.25
C ARG A 141 -7.58 0.61 15.82
N ALA A 142 -8.23 1.19 14.82
CA ALA A 142 -8.01 0.84 13.42
C ALA A 142 -6.60 1.25 12.96
N SER A 143 -6.17 2.47 13.27
CA SER A 143 -4.82 2.96 12.95
C SER A 143 -3.73 2.16 13.65
N ARG A 144 -3.89 1.78 14.92
CA ARG A 144 -3.00 0.84 15.63
C ARG A 144 -2.86 -0.50 14.92
N ARG A 145 -3.97 -1.05 14.38
CA ARG A 145 -3.95 -2.32 13.64
C ARG A 145 -3.25 -2.21 12.27
N LEU A 146 -3.35 -1.05 11.62
CA LEU A 146 -2.77 -0.82 10.29
C LEU A 146 -1.28 -0.50 10.36
N LEU A 147 -0.86 0.33 11.31
CA LEU A 147 0.52 0.79 11.46
C LEU A 147 1.39 -0.10 12.35
N GLY A 148 0.80 -0.84 13.29
CA GLY A 148 1.55 -1.66 14.25
C GLY A 148 2.42 -0.78 15.15
N ASP A 149 3.71 -1.11 15.26
CA ASP A 149 4.68 -0.43 16.13
C ASP A 149 4.87 1.05 15.74
N LEU A 150 4.75 1.39 14.45
CA LEU A 150 4.85 2.77 13.94
C LEU A 150 3.72 3.69 14.42
N TYR A 151 2.65 3.12 15.00
CA TYR A 151 1.59 3.94 15.59
C TYR A 151 2.09 4.77 16.78
N ILE A 152 3.05 4.24 17.55
CA ILE A 152 3.65 4.94 18.70
C ILE A 152 4.35 6.21 18.21
N ASP A 153 5.09 6.11 17.10
CA ASP A 153 5.77 7.24 16.47
C ASP A 153 4.77 8.29 15.99
N LYS A 154 3.64 7.87 15.39
CA LYS A 154 2.57 8.79 14.99
C LYS A 154 2.01 9.58 16.18
N GLU A 155 1.70 8.89 17.28
CA GLU A 155 1.16 9.52 18.49
C GLU A 155 2.18 10.48 19.12
N TYR A 156 3.47 10.11 19.13
CA TYR A 156 4.56 10.98 19.58
C TYR A 156 4.65 12.26 18.74
N LEU A 157 4.67 12.15 17.41
CA LEU A 157 4.76 13.30 16.50
C LEU A 157 3.53 14.22 16.58
N GLU A 158 2.32 13.65 16.70
CA GLU A 158 1.09 14.44 16.90
C GLU A 158 1.10 15.21 18.22
N ASN A 159 1.68 14.62 19.27
CA ASN A 159 1.83 15.30 20.55
C ASN A 159 2.95 16.35 20.49
N LEU A 160 4.06 16.04 19.82
CA LEU A 160 5.16 16.96 19.55
C LEU A 160 4.59 18.26 18.95
N LEU A 161 3.84 18.19 17.86
CA LEU A 161 3.25 19.39 17.22
C LEU A 161 2.29 20.20 18.11
N LYS A 162 1.72 19.62 19.18
CA LYS A 162 0.86 20.34 20.14
C LYS A 162 1.67 21.07 21.21
N HIS A 163 2.93 20.70 21.43
CA HIS A 163 3.75 21.29 22.48
C HIS A 163 4.18 22.72 22.11
N PRO A 164 3.95 23.71 23.00
CA PRO A 164 4.24 25.12 22.74
C PRO A 164 5.74 25.42 22.61
N ASP A 165 6.60 24.52 23.07
CA ASP A 165 8.06 24.70 23.06
C ASP A 165 8.69 24.48 21.69
N LEU A 166 8.03 23.77 20.75
CA LEU A 166 8.54 23.67 19.38
C LEU A 166 8.51 24.99 18.62
N ARG A 167 7.54 25.87 18.91
CA ARG A 167 7.48 27.19 18.28
C ARG A 167 8.70 28.06 18.61
N LYS A 168 9.40 27.77 19.72
CA LYS A 168 10.64 28.47 20.10
C LYS A 168 11.85 27.89 19.36
N ALA A 169 11.82 26.60 19.03
CA ALA A 169 12.89 25.87 18.37
C ALA A 169 12.92 26.05 16.84
N ASP A 170 11.80 26.40 16.21
CA ASP A 170 11.68 26.64 14.75
C ASP A 170 12.38 27.91 14.23
N THR A 171 13.24 28.55 15.05
CA THR A 171 13.92 29.81 14.69
C THR A 171 15.19 29.63 13.85
N ASN A 172 15.70 28.41 13.65
CA ASN A 172 16.92 28.16 12.85
C ASN A 172 16.67 27.15 11.72
N THR A 173 17.01 27.57 10.49
CA THR A 173 17.34 26.88 9.21
C THR A 173 16.60 25.61 8.76
N GLU A 174 16.18 24.70 9.64
CA GLU A 174 15.33 23.54 9.33
C GLU A 174 14.20 23.47 10.34
N CYS A 175 12.97 23.79 9.92
CA CYS A 175 11.80 23.76 10.78
C CYS A 175 11.50 22.31 11.18
N ILE A 176 11.81 21.97 12.44
CA ILE A 176 11.54 20.66 13.05
C ILE A 176 10.04 20.36 12.95
N SER A 177 9.20 21.39 13.01
CA SER A 177 7.76 21.23 12.81
C SER A 177 7.38 20.74 11.41
N ASP A 178 8.11 21.13 10.37
CA ASP A 178 7.83 20.69 8.99
C ASP A 178 8.28 19.24 8.79
N LEU A 179 9.44 18.85 9.33
CA LEU A 179 9.87 17.44 9.35
C LEU A 179 8.87 16.55 10.10
N ALA A 180 8.33 17.02 11.22
CA ALA A 180 7.32 16.29 11.97
C ALA A 180 6.00 16.15 11.19
N LYS A 181 5.56 17.20 10.49
CA LYS A 181 4.38 17.14 9.60
C LYS A 181 4.60 16.16 8.46
N ASP A 182 5.76 16.19 7.83
CA ASP A 182 6.10 15.28 6.73
C ASP A 182 6.14 13.83 7.20
N ALA A 183 6.70 13.56 8.37
CA ALA A 183 6.68 12.24 8.99
C ALA A 183 5.24 11.77 9.31
N ILE A 184 4.38 12.64 9.82
CA ILE A 184 2.96 12.32 10.05
C ILE A 184 2.24 12.05 8.73
N ASN A 185 2.48 12.87 7.70
CA ASN A 185 1.91 12.68 6.36
C ASN A 185 2.33 11.33 5.78
N PHE A 186 3.60 10.95 5.93
CA PHE A 186 4.09 9.63 5.56
C PHE A 186 3.34 8.50 6.27
N LEU A 187 3.17 8.60 7.60
CA LEU A 187 2.44 7.61 8.38
C LEU A 187 0.95 7.53 7.99
N ASN A 188 0.34 8.67 7.65
CA ASN A 188 -1.04 8.73 7.16
C ASN A 188 -1.18 8.08 5.78
N ASN A 189 -0.31 8.39 4.83
CA ASN A 189 -0.29 7.78 3.50
C ASN A 189 -0.11 6.26 3.60
N ARG A 190 0.80 5.82 4.47
CA ARG A 190 1.00 4.40 4.76
C ARG A 190 -0.23 3.75 5.38
N GLN A 191 -0.88 4.42 6.34
CA GLN A 191 -2.10 3.93 6.96
C GLN A 191 -3.21 3.75 5.90
N GLU A 192 -3.38 4.72 5.01
CA GLU A 192 -4.40 4.68 3.97
C GLU A 192 -4.09 3.60 2.92
N PHE A 193 -2.81 3.45 2.55
CA PHE A 193 -2.37 2.36 1.68
C PHE A 193 -2.76 0.98 2.22
N TRP A 194 -2.50 0.72 3.52
CA TRP A 194 -2.87 -0.57 4.14
C TRP A 194 -4.39 -0.74 4.27
N ARG A 195 -5.14 0.35 4.44
CA ARG A 195 -6.61 0.32 4.41
C ARG A 195 -7.12 -0.15 3.05
N GLN A 196 -6.53 0.36 1.96
CA GLN A 196 -6.88 -0.04 0.60
C GLN A 196 -6.46 -1.48 0.27
N GLN A 197 -5.30 -1.94 0.77
CA GLN A 197 -4.88 -3.34 0.58
C GLN A 197 -5.71 -4.35 1.40
N LYS A 198 -6.27 -3.95 2.53
CA LYS A 198 -7.04 -4.81 3.43
C LYS A 198 -8.42 -4.18 3.71
N PRO A 199 -9.35 -4.15 2.72
CA PRO A 199 -10.72 -3.76 2.99
C PRO A 199 -11.25 -4.64 4.13
N CYS A 200 -11.94 -4.01 5.08
CA CYS A 200 -12.21 -4.48 6.45
C CYS A 200 -13.04 -5.78 6.58
N THR A 201 -13.17 -6.58 5.51
CA THR A 201 -13.91 -7.84 5.44
C THR A 201 -13.02 -9.09 5.58
N SER A 202 -11.68 -8.99 5.60
CA SER A 202 -10.79 -10.18 5.63
C SER A 202 -10.08 -10.46 6.97
N LEU A 203 -10.25 -9.65 8.02
CA LEU A 203 -9.63 -9.93 9.32
C LEU A 203 -10.54 -10.83 10.17
N ASN A 204 -10.54 -12.12 9.89
CA ASN A 204 -10.91 -13.12 10.89
C ASN A 204 -9.97 -12.93 12.10
N ALA A 205 -10.57 -12.63 13.25
CA ALA A 205 -9.91 -12.53 14.54
C ALA A 205 -9.40 -13.91 14.98
N LYS A 206 -8.35 -14.43 14.35
CA LYS A 206 -7.57 -15.54 14.90
C LYS A 206 -6.45 -14.96 15.75
N LYS A 207 -6.42 -15.47 16.98
CA LYS A 207 -5.56 -15.07 18.09
C LYS A 207 -4.14 -14.78 17.65
N ILE A 208 -3.62 -13.66 18.16
CA ILE A 208 -2.21 -13.36 18.29
C ILE A 208 -1.58 -14.54 19.03
N ASN A 209 -0.84 -15.37 18.31
CA ASN A 209 0.22 -16.20 18.87
C ASN A 209 1.47 -15.88 18.06
N ALA A 210 2.46 -15.36 18.76
CA ALA A 210 3.80 -15.13 18.27
C ALA A 210 4.37 -16.45 17.73
N GLY A 211 4.85 -16.43 16.48
CA GLY A 211 5.45 -17.59 15.84
C GLY A 211 5.58 -17.39 14.33
N ASN A 212 6.73 -16.84 13.91
CA ASN A 212 7.32 -16.95 12.58
C ASN A 212 6.35 -16.91 11.37
N GLY A 213 5.93 -15.72 10.97
CA GLY A 213 5.32 -15.46 9.66
C GLY A 213 6.38 -15.14 8.61
N MET A 214 7.08 -16.16 8.12
CA MET A 214 8.01 -16.04 7.01
C MET A 214 7.27 -15.57 5.75
N LEU A 215 7.63 -14.38 5.25
CA LEU A 215 7.18 -13.89 3.94
C LEU A 215 7.60 -14.88 2.84
N PRO A 216 6.79 -15.09 1.78
CA PRO A 216 7.16 -16.00 0.70
C PRO A 216 8.44 -15.50 0.03
N ARG A 217 9.47 -16.34 0.08
CA ARG A 217 10.77 -16.12 -0.56
C ARG A 217 10.63 -16.51 -2.04
N TRP A 218 10.73 -15.52 -2.91
CA TRP A 218 10.79 -15.73 -4.37
C TRP A 218 12.25 -15.96 -4.76
N LEU A 219 12.56 -17.18 -5.22
CA LEU A 219 13.82 -17.54 -5.91
C LEU A 219 13.75 -17.14 -7.38
#